data_AF-A0ABD4YPP6-F1
#
_entry.id   AF-A0ABD4YPP6-F1
#
_cell.length_a   1.000
_cell.length_b   1.000
_cell.length_c   1.000
_cell.angle_alpha   90.00
_cell.angle_beta   90.00
_cell.angle_gamma   90.00
#
_symmetry.space_group_name_H-M   'P 1'
#
loop_
_entity.id
_entity.type
_entity.pdbx_description
1 polymer ?
#
loop_
_entity_poly.entity_id
_entity_poly.type
_entity_poly.pdbx_seq_one_letter_code
_entity_poly.pdbx_strand_id
1 'polypeptide(L)'
;MSEFIEANLDTLYTLAETRAESYLRTAETQIDSIFGRGYAKAHPELMAAFMKTASDEFTRTTTAKVLQNIGFALESIAVALRARS
;
A
#
# COMPACT_ATOMS: atom_id res chain seq x y z
N MET A 1 6.14 18.28 5.87
CA MET A 1 5.61 18.54 4.53
C MET A 1 4.36 17.69 4.36
N SER A 2 3.28 18.25 3.83
CA SER A 2 2.10 17.48 3.42
C SER A 2 2.47 16.62 2.22
N GLU A 3 2.34 15.29 2.34
CA GLU A 3 2.54 14.36 1.22
C GLU A 3 1.26 14.33 0.37
N PHE A 4 1.25 15.07 -0.74
CA PHE A 4 0.20 14.98 -1.74
C PHE A 4 0.55 13.94 -2.80
N ILE A 5 -0.46 13.23 -3.31
CA ILE A 5 -0.29 12.39 -4.51
C ILE A 5 -0.38 13.32 -5.74
N GLU A 6 0.77 13.62 -6.34
CA GLU A 6 0.86 14.50 -7.53
C GLU A 6 0.86 13.71 -8.86
N ALA A 7 0.83 12.38 -8.79
CA ALA A 7 0.89 11.50 -9.97
C ALA A 7 -0.37 11.59 -10.84
N ASN A 8 -0.19 11.71 -12.16
CA ASN A 8 -1.27 11.61 -13.15
C ASN A 8 -1.72 10.15 -13.38
N LEU A 9 -2.80 9.95 -14.14
CA LEU A 9 -3.37 8.60 -14.37
C LEU A 9 -2.38 7.63 -15.01
N ASP A 10 -1.59 8.08 -16.00
CA ASP A 10 -0.60 7.23 -16.67
C ASP A 10 0.51 6.80 -15.70
N THR A 11 0.93 7.70 -14.80
CA THR A 11 1.90 7.41 -13.74
C THR A 11 1.32 6.42 -12.75
N LEU A 12 0.07 6.61 -12.33
CA LEU A 12 -0.61 5.70 -11.41
C LEU A 12 -0.77 4.29 -12.02
N TYR A 13 -1.11 4.20 -13.30
CA TYR A 13 -1.20 2.93 -14.02
C TYR A 13 0.16 2.22 -14.07
N THR A 14 1.22 2.94 -14.47
CA THR A 14 2.59 2.40 -14.53
C THR A 14 3.09 1.92 -13.16
N LEU A 15 2.78 2.68 -12.10
CA LEU A 15 3.12 2.31 -10.72
C LEU A 15 2.34 1.07 -10.27
N ALA A 16 1.07 0.93 -10.66
CA ALA A 16 0.26 -0.24 -10.33
C ALA A 16 0.83 -1.51 -10.98
N GLU A 17 1.20 -1.45 -12.27
CA GLU A 17 1.81 -2.55 -12.99
C GLU A 17 3.15 -2.97 -12.36
N THR A 18 4.05 -2.01 -12.13
CA THR A 18 5.35 -2.25 -11.49
C THR A 18 5.20 -2.88 -10.10
N ARG A 19 4.23 -2.42 -9.31
CA ARG A 19 3.97 -2.98 -7.97
C ARG A 19 3.42 -4.40 -8.03
N ALA A 20 2.50 -4.67 -8.96
CA ALA A 20 1.96 -6.01 -9.13
C ALA A 20 3.06 -7.01 -9.54
N GLU A 21 3.95 -6.63 -10.45
CA GLU A 21 5.11 -7.44 -10.82
C GLU A 21 6.04 -7.67 -9.61
N SER A 22 6.34 -6.62 -8.84
CA SER A 22 7.16 -6.73 -7.64
C SER A 22 6.54 -7.69 -6.63
N TYR A 23 5.23 -7.60 -6.36
CA TYR A 23 4.55 -8.52 -5.45
C TYR A 23 4.61 -9.96 -5.95
N LEU A 24 4.46 -10.20 -7.25
CA LEU A 24 4.52 -11.54 -7.82
C LEU A 24 5.92 -12.16 -7.64
N ARG A 25 6.98 -11.42 -7.97
CA ARG A 25 8.38 -11.88 -7.81
C ARG A 25 8.73 -12.12 -6.35
N THR A 26 8.28 -11.24 -5.47
CA THR A 26 8.46 -11.39 -4.02
C THR A 26 7.70 -12.61 -3.50
N ALA A 27 6.45 -12.83 -3.94
CA ALA A 27 5.66 -13.99 -3.56
C ALA A 27 6.37 -15.29 -3.94
N GLU A 28 6.85 -15.42 -5.19
CA GLU A 28 7.61 -16.59 -5.63
C GLU A 28 8.83 -16.84 -4.73
N THR A 29 9.63 -15.80 -4.50
CA THR A 29 10.86 -15.90 -3.70
C THR A 29 10.57 -16.28 -2.23
N GLN A 30 9.58 -15.67 -1.60
CA GLN A 30 9.27 -15.88 -0.18
C GLN A 30 8.56 -17.21 0.06
N ILE A 31 7.69 -17.64 -0.85
CA ILE A 31 7.03 -18.94 -0.75
C ILE A 31 8.07 -20.05 -0.92
N ASP A 32 8.94 -19.95 -1.93
CA ASP A 32 9.98 -20.96 -2.16
C ASP A 32 11.03 -20.99 -1.02
N SER A 33 11.32 -19.87 -0.38
CA SER A 33 12.27 -19.83 0.75
C SER A 33 11.75 -20.55 1.99
N ILE A 34 10.43 -20.58 2.18
CA ILE A 34 9.77 -21.21 3.34
C ILE A 34 9.44 -22.68 3.06
N PHE A 35 8.89 -22.98 1.88
CA PHE A 35 8.32 -24.30 1.57
C PHE A 35 9.20 -25.15 0.63
N GLY A 36 10.26 -24.58 0.08
CA GLY A 36 11.20 -25.25 -0.81
C GLY A 36 11.04 -24.80 -2.26
N ARG A 37 12.12 -24.99 -3.03
CA ARG A 37 12.22 -24.53 -4.43
C ARG A 37 11.12 -25.13 -5.31
N GLY A 38 10.43 -24.28 -6.08
CA GLY A 38 9.37 -24.66 -7.01
C GLY A 38 7.98 -24.81 -6.37
N TYR A 39 7.87 -24.66 -5.05
CA TYR A 39 6.59 -24.76 -4.35
C TYR A 39 5.63 -23.66 -4.80
N ALA A 40 6.11 -22.42 -4.95
CA ALA A 40 5.28 -21.31 -5.42
C ALA A 40 4.65 -21.56 -6.79
N LYS A 41 5.43 -22.14 -7.72
CA LYS A 41 4.94 -22.48 -9.07
C LYS A 41 3.91 -23.61 -9.07
N ALA A 42 4.05 -24.56 -8.14
CA ALA A 42 3.08 -25.64 -7.96
C ALA A 42 1.78 -25.16 -7.30
N HIS A 43 1.83 -24.02 -6.60
CA HIS A 43 0.74 -23.48 -5.77
C HIS A 43 0.42 -22.01 -6.12
N PRO A 44 -0.08 -21.72 -7.34
CA PRO A 44 -0.41 -20.34 -7.76
C PRO A 44 -1.46 -19.66 -6.87
N GLU A 45 -2.31 -20.43 -6.19
CA GLU A 45 -3.26 -19.93 -5.19
C GLU A 45 -2.57 -19.24 -4.01
N LEU A 46 -1.39 -19.73 -3.59
CA LEU A 46 -0.61 -19.10 -2.53
C LEU A 46 0.03 -17.81 -3.01
N MET A 47 0.48 -17.75 -4.27
CA MET A 47 0.98 -16.51 -4.86
C MET A 47 -0.13 -15.46 -4.92
N ALA A 48 -1.33 -15.83 -5.37
CA ALA A 48 -2.48 -14.94 -5.41
C ALA A 48 -2.88 -14.45 -4.00
N ALA A 49 -2.93 -15.35 -3.01
CA ALA A 49 -3.22 -15.01 -1.62
C ALA A 49 -2.17 -14.06 -1.03
N PHE A 50 -0.88 -14.28 -1.34
CA PHE A 50 0.21 -13.40 -0.94
C PHE A 50 0.04 -12.01 -1.54
N MET A 51 -0.16 -11.91 -2.86
CA MET A 51 -0.35 -10.62 -3.54
C MET A 51 -1.55 -9.86 -2.98
N LYS A 52 -2.67 -10.56 -2.72
CA LYS A 52 -3.86 -9.96 -2.12
C LYS A 52 -3.57 -9.45 -0.71
N THR A 53 -2.91 -10.24 0.12
CA THR A 53 -2.53 -9.84 1.49
C THR A 53 -1.61 -8.62 1.48
N ALA A 54 -0.60 -8.60 0.61
CA ALA A 54 0.32 -7.47 0.47
C ALA A 54 -0.40 -6.19 0.00
N SER A 55 -1.29 -6.31 -0.98
CA SER A 55 -2.12 -5.20 -1.45
C SER A 55 -3.03 -4.67 -0.33
N ASP A 56 -3.70 -5.56 0.41
CA ASP A 56 -4.63 -5.19 1.46
C ASP A 56 -3.91 -4.47 2.61
N GLU A 57 -2.73 -4.97 3.00
CA GLU A 57 -1.90 -4.33 4.03
C GLU A 57 -1.45 -2.92 3.61
N PHE A 58 -0.99 -2.76 2.36
CA PHE A 58 -0.61 -1.46 1.83
C PHE A 58 -1.80 -0.48 1.79
N THR A 59 -2.97 -0.94 1.32
CA THR A 59 -4.18 -0.12 1.30
C THR A 59 -4.58 0.31 2.72
N ARG A 60 -4.64 -0.62 3.67
CA ARG A 60 -5.06 -0.34 5.05
C ARG A 60 -4.13 0.65 5.75
N THR A 61 -2.83 0.43 5.67
CA THR A 61 -1.82 1.29 6.31
C THR A 61 -1.78 2.69 5.68
N THR A 62 -1.86 2.78 4.35
CA THR A 62 -1.95 4.06 3.63
C THR A 62 -3.22 4.82 4.01
N THR A 63 -4.38 4.15 4.03
CA THR A 63 -5.64 4.76 4.46
C THR A 63 -5.57 5.27 5.90
N ALA A 64 -5.03 4.47 6.83
CA ALA A 64 -4.86 4.88 8.22
C ALA A 64 -3.98 6.13 8.34
N LYS A 65 -2.89 6.21 7.56
CA LYS A 65 -2.02 7.39 7.53
C LYS A 65 -2.73 8.64 6.99
N VAL A 66 -3.49 8.50 5.90
CA VAL A 66 -4.28 9.60 5.34
C VAL A 66 -5.31 10.10 6.36
N LEU A 67 -6.02 9.20 7.04
CA LEU A 67 -6.98 9.57 8.08
C LEU A 67 -6.32 10.27 9.27
N GLN A 68 -5.14 9.81 9.71
CA GLN A 68 -4.35 10.49 10.73
C GLN A 68 -3.99 11.92 10.31
N ASN A 69 -3.51 12.11 9.07
CA ASN A 69 -3.15 13.43 8.56
C ASN A 69 -4.36 14.38 8.49
N ILE A 70 -5.52 13.87 8.09
CA ILE A 70 -6.79 14.62 8.11
C ILE A 70 -7.14 15.04 9.54
N GLY A 71 -7.03 14.11 10.51
CA GLY A 71 -7.28 14.41 11.92
C GLY A 71 -6.44 15.58 12.45
N PHE A 72 -5.12 15.57 12.18
CA PHE A 72 -4.22 16.65 12.60
C PHE A 72 -4.53 17.99 11.91
N ALA A 73 -4.89 17.97 10.62
CA ALA A 73 -5.27 19.19 9.90
C ALA A 73 -6.55 19.81 10.50
N LEU A 74 -7.55 18.98 10.79
CA LEU A 74 -8.80 19.43 11.42
C LEU A 74 -8.59 19.99 12.82
N GLU A 75 -7.73 19.35 13.64
CA GLU A 75 -7.37 19.85 14.96
C GLU A 75 -6.68 21.22 14.87
N SER A 76 -5.74 21.37 13.94
CA SER A 76 -5.04 22.64 13.71
C SER A 76 -6.00 23.76 13.31
N ILE A 77 -6.97 23.47 12.44
CA ILE A 77 -8.03 24.42 12.06
C ILE A 77 -8.89 24.79 13.27
N ALA A 78 -9.31 23.81 14.08
CA ALA A 78 -10.14 24.04 15.25
C ALA A 78 -9.43 24.95 16.27
N VAL A 79 -8.14 24.74 16.51
CA VAL A 79 -7.31 25.61 17.38
C VAL A 79 -7.25 27.03 16.82
N ALA A 80 -6.99 27.19 15.52
CA ALA A 80 -6.92 28.52 14.89
C ALA A 80 -8.24 29.29 14.96
N LEU A 81 -9.38 28.60 14.83
CA LEU A 81 -10.71 29.21 14.96
C LEU A 81 -11.00 29.66 16.40
N ARG A 82 -10.63 28.85 17.41
CA ARG A 82 -10.78 29.21 18.83
C ARG A 82 -9.90 30.38 19.25
N ALA A 83 -8.71 30.51 18.66
CA ALA A 83 -7.82 31.64 18.93
C ALA A 83 -8.32 32.97 18.33
N ARG A 84 -9.32 32.93 17.44
CA ARG A 84 -9.92 34.10 16.78
C ARG A 84 -11.25 34.55 17.39
N SER A 85 -11.85 33.75 18.27
CA SER A 85 -13.05 34.07 19.04
C SER A 85 -12.69 34.67 20.39
#